data_AF-A0A7C5DSZ2-F1
#
_entry.id   AF-A0A7C5DSZ2-F1
#
_cell.length_a   1.000
_cell.length_b   1.000
_cell.length_c   1.000
_cell.angle_alpha   90.00
_cell.angle_beta   90.00
_cell.angle_gamma   90.00
#
_symmetry.space_group_name_H-M   'P 1'
#
loop_
_entity.id
_entity.type
_entity.pdbx_description
1 polymer ?
#
loop_
_entity_poly.entity_id
_entity_poly.type
_entity_poly.pdbx_seq_one_letter_code
_entity_poly.pdbx_strand_id
1 'polypeptide(L)'
;MLRLVRIILFSLLCFHLSIGPALADKSWRERVQALAGTGAVMAADAEGRILIAINETKPLIPASILKIVTSAAALKFLGPDYRFITDFRVNADGDLYMTGRGDPYLVSEELALIANRLKARGLQSVRNIYLDDHYFSPGLVLQGTNRSFNPYDAYNGALCVNFNTIFVKIDNSGNVSSAEPQTPLTDFARKMALKSGLKGEVRLNLSDNPGTVSL
;
A
#
# COMPACT_ATOMS: atom_id res chain seq x y z
N MET A 1 -37.82 -65.27 -8.41
CA MET A 1 -37.20 -64.32 -7.46
C MET A 1 -36.06 -63.50 -8.10
N LEU A 2 -35.05 -64.12 -8.73
CA LEU A 2 -33.90 -63.41 -9.32
C LEU A 2 -34.23 -62.36 -10.42
N ARG A 3 -35.27 -62.58 -11.25
CA ARG A 3 -35.67 -61.63 -12.30
C ARG A 3 -36.23 -60.32 -11.73
N LEU A 4 -36.95 -60.38 -10.61
CA LEU A 4 -37.55 -59.21 -9.97
C LEU A 4 -36.49 -58.34 -9.29
N VAL A 5 -35.51 -58.98 -8.64
CA VAL A 5 -34.36 -58.31 -7.99
C VAL A 5 -33.48 -57.59 -9.00
N ARG A 6 -33.26 -58.18 -10.20
CA ARG A 6 -32.52 -57.54 -11.29
C ARG A 6 -33.20 -56.29 -11.85
N ILE A 7 -34.53 -56.32 -11.99
CA ILE A 7 -35.29 -55.16 -12.48
C ILE A 7 -35.23 -54.03 -11.46
N ILE A 8 -35.39 -54.32 -10.16
CA ILE A 8 -35.31 -53.32 -9.09
C ILE A 8 -33.90 -52.71 -9.00
N LEU A 9 -32.84 -53.52 -9.07
CA LEU A 9 -31.45 -53.03 -9.07
C LEU A 9 -31.13 -52.17 -10.31
N PHE A 10 -31.63 -52.54 -11.49
CA PHE A 10 -31.43 -51.75 -12.72
C PHE A 10 -32.22 -50.43 -12.67
N SER A 11 -33.41 -50.44 -12.07
CA SER A 11 -34.24 -49.25 -11.84
C SER A 11 -33.59 -48.28 -10.86
N LEU A 12 -33.02 -48.78 -9.76
CA LEU A 12 -32.28 -47.99 -8.78
C LEU A 12 -30.98 -47.41 -9.35
N LEU A 13 -30.29 -48.15 -10.21
CA LEU A 13 -29.08 -47.67 -10.90
C LEU A 13 -29.41 -46.52 -11.89
N CYS A 14 -30.51 -46.63 -12.64
CA CYS A 14 -30.98 -45.55 -13.51
C CYS A 14 -31.50 -44.33 -12.72
N PHE A 15 -32.09 -44.54 -11.54
CA PHE A 15 -32.52 -43.45 -10.66
C PHE A 15 -31.34 -42.68 -10.06
N HIS A 16 -30.23 -43.35 -9.75
CA HIS A 16 -29.00 -42.70 -9.29
C HIS A 16 -28.20 -42.02 -10.41
N LEU A 17 -28.32 -42.45 -11.68
CA LEU A 17 -27.77 -41.70 -12.83
C LEU A 17 -28.63 -40.49 -13.25
N SER A 18 -29.83 -40.33 -12.69
CA SER A 18 -30.72 -39.18 -12.99
C SER A 18 -30.51 -38.00 -12.04
N ILE A 19 -29.61 -38.12 -11.06
CA ILE A 19 -29.13 -36.99 -10.27
C ILE A 19 -28.09 -36.25 -11.13
N GLY A 20 -28.59 -35.51 -12.13
CA GLY A 20 -27.76 -34.53 -12.82
C GLY A 20 -27.14 -33.57 -11.80
N PRO A 21 -25.99 -32.93 -12.10
CA PRO A 21 -25.47 -31.88 -11.23
C PRO A 21 -26.62 -30.93 -10.94
N ALA A 22 -26.91 -30.72 -9.65
CA ALA A 22 -27.98 -29.84 -9.19
C ALA A 22 -28.00 -28.62 -10.11
N LEU A 23 -29.10 -28.44 -10.85
CA LEU A 23 -29.27 -27.36 -11.82
C LEU A 23 -28.89 -26.08 -11.09
N ALA A 24 -27.68 -25.58 -11.37
CA ALA A 24 -27.15 -24.41 -10.70
C ALA A 24 -28.20 -23.31 -10.88
N ASP A 25 -28.73 -22.81 -9.77
CA ASP A 25 -29.81 -21.85 -9.74
C ASP A 25 -29.44 -20.67 -10.65
N LYS A 26 -30.02 -20.62 -11.85
CA LYS A 26 -29.66 -19.63 -12.86
C LYS A 26 -29.96 -18.21 -12.39
N SER A 27 -30.78 -18.06 -11.33
CA SER A 27 -31.14 -16.79 -10.68
C SER A 27 -29.93 -15.97 -10.21
N TRP A 28 -28.76 -16.60 -10.04
CA TRP A 28 -27.57 -15.89 -9.58
C TRP A 28 -27.17 -14.77 -10.55
N ARG A 29 -27.42 -14.93 -11.86
CA ARG A 29 -27.09 -13.91 -12.86
C ARG A 29 -27.98 -12.68 -12.70
N GLU A 30 -29.28 -12.88 -12.52
CA GLU A 30 -30.24 -11.81 -12.26
C GLU A 30 -29.93 -11.10 -10.94
N ARG A 31 -29.53 -11.85 -9.89
CA ARG A 31 -29.08 -11.28 -8.62
C ARG A 31 -27.82 -10.44 -8.79
N VAL A 32 -26.83 -10.91 -9.55
CA VAL A 32 -25.60 -10.15 -9.84
C VAL A 32 -25.92 -8.91 -10.67
N GLN A 33 -26.83 -8.99 -11.65
CA GLN A 33 -27.31 -7.84 -12.42
C GLN A 33 -27.95 -6.78 -11.51
N ALA A 34 -28.81 -7.20 -10.57
CA ALA A 34 -29.44 -6.29 -9.62
C ALA A 34 -28.42 -5.63 -8.68
N LEU A 35 -27.41 -6.38 -8.21
CA LEU A 35 -26.36 -5.88 -7.33
C LEU A 35 -25.35 -4.98 -8.06
N ALA A 36 -25.06 -5.24 -9.33
CA ALA A 36 -24.11 -4.47 -10.13
C ALA A 36 -24.55 -3.00 -10.25
N GLY A 37 -25.87 -2.74 -10.32
CA GLY A 37 -26.41 -1.40 -10.44
C GLY A 37 -25.77 -0.63 -11.61
N THR A 38 -25.05 0.45 -11.31
CA THR A 38 -24.31 1.25 -12.31
C THR A 38 -22.84 0.83 -12.48
N GLY A 39 -22.37 -0.14 -11.70
CA GLY A 39 -21.03 -0.71 -11.78
C GLY A 39 -20.86 -1.69 -12.94
N ALA A 40 -19.70 -2.34 -12.97
CA ALA A 40 -19.33 -3.34 -13.97
C ALA A 40 -18.94 -4.66 -13.31
N VAL A 41 -19.34 -5.78 -13.92
CA VAL A 41 -19.02 -7.13 -13.45
C VAL A 41 -18.66 -7.99 -14.64
N MET A 42 -17.55 -8.72 -14.53
CA MET A 42 -17.18 -9.75 -15.49
C MET A 42 -16.65 -10.94 -14.71
N ALA A 43 -17.17 -12.13 -15.00
CA ALA A 43 -16.65 -13.38 -14.44
C ALA A 43 -16.49 -14.41 -15.54
N ALA A 44 -15.40 -15.16 -15.48
CA ALA A 44 -15.08 -16.25 -16.37
C ALA A 44 -14.74 -17.51 -15.57
N ASP A 45 -14.91 -18.68 -16.15
CA ASP A 45 -14.41 -19.92 -15.58
C ASP A 45 -12.90 -20.13 -15.84
N ALA A 46 -12.36 -21.25 -15.36
CA ALA A 46 -10.94 -21.59 -15.51
C ALA A 46 -10.51 -21.75 -16.98
N GLU A 47 -11.44 -22.07 -17.88
CA GLU A 47 -11.21 -22.16 -19.33
C GLU A 47 -11.35 -20.80 -20.04
N GLY A 48 -11.66 -19.74 -19.28
CA GLY A 48 -11.85 -18.38 -19.82
C GLY A 48 -13.22 -18.16 -20.46
N ARG A 49 -14.19 -19.07 -20.31
CA ARG A 49 -15.55 -18.87 -20.82
C ARG A 49 -16.25 -17.85 -19.93
N ILE A 50 -16.76 -16.78 -20.54
CA ILE A 50 -17.47 -15.73 -19.82
C ILE A 50 -18.81 -16.27 -19.29
N LEU A 51 -18.98 -16.22 -17.97
CA LEU A 51 -20.17 -16.67 -17.28
C LEU A 51 -21.19 -15.53 -17.11
N ILE A 52 -20.71 -14.29 -16.98
CA ILE A 52 -21.50 -13.06 -16.93
C ILE A 52 -20.63 -11.86 -17.32
N ALA A 53 -21.22 -10.90 -18.02
CA ALA A 53 -20.62 -9.60 -18.34
C ALA A 53 -21.70 -8.51 -18.25
N ILE A 54 -21.43 -7.49 -17.45
CA ILE A 54 -22.33 -6.37 -17.19
C ILE A 54 -21.49 -5.10 -17.27
N ASN A 55 -21.81 -4.19 -18.18
CA ASN A 55 -21.11 -2.92 -18.37
C ASN A 55 -19.57 -3.07 -18.44
N GLU A 56 -19.07 -4.19 -18.97
CA GLU A 56 -17.67 -4.61 -18.88
C GLU A 56 -16.71 -3.65 -19.61
N THR A 57 -17.21 -2.89 -20.57
CA THR A 57 -16.46 -1.87 -21.31
C THR A 57 -16.62 -0.46 -20.74
N LYS A 58 -17.44 -0.28 -19.69
CA LYS A 58 -17.68 1.03 -19.07
C LYS A 58 -16.46 1.48 -18.28
N PRO A 59 -15.88 2.66 -18.57
CA PRO A 59 -14.80 3.21 -17.74
C PRO A 59 -15.31 3.53 -16.33
N LEU A 60 -14.59 3.07 -15.32
CA LEU A 60 -14.86 3.31 -13.89
C LEU A 60 -13.57 3.73 -13.18
N ILE A 61 -13.69 4.43 -12.06
CA ILE A 61 -12.55 4.74 -11.19
C ILE A 61 -12.12 3.44 -10.50
N PRO A 62 -10.90 2.93 -10.73
CA PRO A 62 -10.48 1.63 -10.21
C PRO A 62 -10.26 1.64 -8.68
N ALA A 63 -10.01 2.83 -8.10
CA ALA A 63 -9.56 2.96 -6.72
C ALA A 63 -8.39 1.99 -6.44
N SER A 64 -8.41 1.29 -5.30
CA SER A 64 -7.31 0.40 -4.91
C SER A 64 -7.11 -0.84 -5.78
N ILE A 65 -8.04 -1.21 -6.69
CA ILE A 65 -7.79 -2.34 -7.61
C ILE A 65 -6.67 -2.01 -8.61
N LEU A 66 -6.37 -0.71 -8.82
CA LEU A 66 -5.23 -0.27 -9.63
C LEU A 66 -3.90 -0.89 -9.15
N LYS A 67 -3.80 -1.21 -7.85
CA LYS A 67 -2.62 -1.86 -7.27
C LYS A 67 -2.31 -3.21 -7.92
N ILE A 68 -3.28 -3.91 -8.50
CA ILE A 68 -3.04 -5.17 -9.23
C ILE A 68 -2.14 -4.91 -10.45
N VAL A 69 -2.51 -3.91 -11.27
CA VAL A 69 -1.74 -3.56 -12.47
C VAL A 69 -0.39 -2.93 -12.09
N THR A 70 -0.35 -2.08 -11.07
CA THR A 70 0.91 -1.52 -10.55
C THR A 70 1.85 -2.61 -10.04
N SER A 71 1.35 -3.61 -9.31
CA SER A 71 2.16 -4.73 -8.81
C SER A 71 2.67 -5.61 -9.95
N ALA A 72 1.84 -5.89 -10.95
CA ALA A 72 2.25 -6.63 -12.14
C ALA A 72 3.36 -5.89 -12.92
N ALA A 73 3.24 -4.56 -13.06
CA ALA A 73 4.27 -3.74 -13.67
C ALA A 73 5.58 -3.75 -12.84
N ALA A 74 5.49 -3.60 -11.52
CA ALA A 74 6.65 -3.66 -10.63
C ALA A 74 7.38 -5.02 -10.76
N LEU A 75 6.65 -6.14 -10.72
CA LEU A 75 7.23 -7.47 -10.91
C LEU A 75 7.88 -7.64 -12.29
N LYS A 76 7.27 -7.10 -13.35
CA LYS A 76 7.81 -7.18 -14.71
C LYS A 76 9.09 -6.36 -14.90
N PHE A 77 9.14 -5.13 -14.36
CA PHE A 77 10.23 -4.19 -14.63
C PHE A 77 11.36 -4.24 -13.59
N LEU A 78 11.02 -4.51 -12.32
CA LEU A 78 12.00 -4.58 -11.23
C LEU A 78 12.41 -6.01 -10.93
N GLY A 79 11.51 -6.97 -11.14
CA GLY A 79 11.69 -8.37 -10.73
C GLY A 79 11.28 -8.61 -9.28
N PRO A 80 11.03 -9.88 -8.90
CA PRO A 80 10.61 -10.25 -7.53
C PRO A 80 11.72 -10.04 -6.49
N ASP A 81 12.99 -10.05 -6.92
CA ASP A 81 14.16 -9.92 -6.05
C ASP A 81 14.67 -8.48 -5.91
N TYR A 82 13.98 -7.51 -6.52
CA TYR A 82 14.36 -6.11 -6.38
C TYR A 82 14.41 -5.68 -4.92
N ARG A 83 15.40 -4.87 -4.58
CA ARG A 83 15.55 -4.24 -3.29
C ARG A 83 15.76 -2.75 -3.51
N PHE A 84 15.00 -1.93 -2.80
CA PHE A 84 15.23 -0.50 -2.78
C PHE A 84 16.58 -0.20 -2.10
N ILE A 85 17.17 0.92 -2.48
CA ILE A 85 18.50 1.33 -2.03
C ILE A 85 18.39 2.70 -1.37
N THR A 86 19.01 2.83 -0.20
CA THR A 86 19.29 4.12 0.43
C THR A 86 20.80 4.18 0.63
N ASP A 87 21.47 5.14 -0.02
CA ASP A 87 22.91 5.28 0.00
C ASP A 87 23.35 6.15 1.19
N PHE A 88 24.37 5.69 1.92
CA PHE A 88 25.02 6.46 2.98
C PHE A 88 26.50 6.66 2.63
N ARG A 89 26.95 7.90 2.49
CA ARG A 89 28.33 8.24 2.12
C ARG A 89 28.91 9.26 3.08
N VAL A 90 30.17 9.10 3.45
CA VAL A 90 30.89 10.07 4.28
C VAL A 90 32.03 10.67 3.45
N ASN A 91 32.14 12.00 3.40
CA ASN A 91 33.24 12.68 2.71
C ASN A 91 34.47 12.82 3.62
N ALA A 92 35.59 13.31 3.05
CA ALA A 92 36.84 13.49 3.80
C ALA A 92 36.72 14.50 4.95
N ASP A 93 35.73 15.39 4.87
CA ASP A 93 35.49 16.43 5.86
C ASP A 93 34.57 15.97 7.02
N GLY A 94 34.08 14.73 6.99
CA GLY A 94 33.22 14.15 8.02
C GLY A 94 31.73 14.46 7.85
N ASP A 95 31.28 14.90 6.68
CA ASP A 95 29.86 15.05 6.38
C ASP A 95 29.24 13.73 5.91
N LEU A 96 28.03 13.44 6.39
CA LEU A 96 27.22 12.29 6.00
C LEU A 96 26.18 12.71 4.95
N TYR A 97 26.15 12.00 3.83
CA TYR A 97 25.13 12.12 2.80
C TYR A 97 24.22 10.90 2.86
N MET A 98 22.91 11.13 2.91
CA MET A 98 21.87 10.13 2.78
C MET A 98 21.08 10.38 1.50
N THR A 99 21.21 9.50 0.51
CA THR A 99 20.48 9.59 -0.77
C THR A 99 19.42 8.51 -0.82
N GLY A 100 18.15 8.91 -0.91
CA GLY A 100 17.04 7.98 -1.05
C GLY A 100 16.79 7.59 -2.51
N ARG A 101 16.52 6.31 -2.77
CA ARG A 101 16.11 5.82 -4.11
C ARG A 101 14.75 5.13 -4.11
N GLY A 102 13.84 5.64 -3.28
CA GLY A 102 12.43 5.24 -3.23
C GLY A 102 12.15 4.09 -2.26
N ASP A 103 12.99 3.85 -1.26
CA ASP A 103 12.74 2.83 -0.24
C ASP A 103 11.46 3.15 0.56
N PRO A 104 10.40 2.34 0.44
CA PRO A 104 9.14 2.60 1.13
C PRO A 104 9.18 2.20 2.61
N TYR A 105 10.28 1.59 3.09
CA TYR A 105 10.36 0.99 4.42
C TYR A 105 11.56 1.49 5.26
N LEU A 106 12.09 2.68 4.94
CA LEU A 106 13.06 3.35 5.79
C LEU A 106 12.36 3.90 7.05
N VAL A 107 12.40 3.13 8.14
CA VAL A 107 11.79 3.49 9.44
C VAL A 107 12.83 3.81 10.51
N SER A 108 12.43 4.44 11.61
CA SER A 108 13.30 4.81 12.73
C SER A 108 14.14 3.65 13.27
N GLU A 109 13.57 2.45 13.34
CA GLU A 109 14.25 1.23 13.76
C GLU A 109 15.38 0.84 12.80
N GLU A 110 15.12 0.91 11.49
CA GLU A 110 16.15 0.65 10.47
C GLU A 110 17.24 1.73 10.51
N LEU A 111 16.89 2.99 10.74
CA LEU A 111 17.88 4.06 10.93
C LEU A 111 18.78 3.79 12.15
N ALA A 112 18.24 3.28 13.25
CA ALA A 112 19.04 2.90 14.41
C ALA A 112 20.02 1.76 14.08
N LEU A 113 19.58 0.75 13.30
CA LEU A 113 20.45 -0.32 12.82
C LEU A 113 21.53 0.20 11.87
N ILE A 114 21.18 1.10 10.95
CA ILE A 114 22.12 1.74 10.03
C ILE A 114 23.16 2.55 10.81
N ALA A 115 22.75 3.36 11.77
CA ALA A 115 23.64 4.14 12.62
C ALA A 115 24.65 3.25 13.36
N ASN A 116 24.19 2.13 13.93
CA ASN A 116 25.06 1.14 14.57
C ASN A 116 26.06 0.51 13.57
N ARG A 117 25.62 0.18 12.35
CA ARG A 117 26.49 -0.35 11.29
C ARG A 117 27.52 0.68 10.84
N LEU A 118 27.15 1.95 10.71
CA LEU A 118 28.08 3.04 10.37
C LEU A 118 29.14 3.22 11.47
N LYS A 119 28.73 3.20 12.74
CA LYS A 119 29.65 3.24 13.89
C LYS A 119 30.62 2.06 13.89
N ALA A 120 30.11 0.84 13.66
CA ALA A 120 30.95 -0.36 13.56
C ALA A 120 31.95 -0.30 12.39
N ARG A 121 31.65 0.46 11.35
CA ARG A 121 32.55 0.76 10.21
C ARG A 121 33.52 1.92 10.47
N GLY A 122 33.55 2.47 11.70
CA GLY A 122 34.51 3.48 12.12
C GLY A 122 34.00 4.91 12.12
N LEU A 123 32.73 5.18 11.77
CA LEU A 123 32.16 6.52 11.85
C LEU A 123 31.95 6.92 13.33
N GLN A 124 32.81 7.80 13.86
CA GLN A 124 32.73 8.24 15.26
C GLN A 124 31.98 9.56 15.44
N SER A 125 32.03 10.45 14.45
CA SER A 125 31.37 11.74 14.46
C SER A 125 30.88 12.10 13.07
N VAL A 126 29.85 12.94 13.01
CA VAL A 126 29.30 13.52 11.79
C VAL A 126 29.26 15.02 11.98
N ARG A 127 29.82 15.75 11.02
CA ARG A 127 29.82 17.22 11.04
C ARG A 127 28.50 17.78 10.56
N ASN A 128 28.07 17.38 9.37
CA ASN A 128 26.79 17.74 8.77
C ASN A 128 26.08 16.50 8.21
N ILE A 129 24.75 16.56 8.11
CA ILE A 129 23.92 15.56 7.43
C ILE A 129 23.27 16.23 6.21
N TYR A 130 23.51 15.67 5.03
CA TYR A 130 22.90 16.07 3.78
C TYR A 130 21.87 15.02 3.35
N LEU A 131 20.66 15.47 3.06
CA LEU A 131 19.55 14.64 2.62
C LEU A 131 19.33 14.88 1.12
N ASP A 132 19.37 13.82 0.33
CA ASP A 132 19.18 13.89 -1.12
C ASP A 132 17.98 13.04 -1.54
N ASP A 133 16.94 13.71 -2.02
CA ASP A 133 15.68 13.13 -2.49
C ASP A 133 15.48 13.25 -4.02
N HIS A 134 16.53 13.62 -4.77
CA HIS A 134 16.43 13.95 -6.20
C HIS A 134 16.46 12.73 -7.14
N TYR A 135 16.47 11.49 -6.62
CA TYR A 135 16.47 10.29 -7.46
C TYR A 135 15.19 10.19 -8.30
N PHE A 136 14.07 10.71 -7.80
CA PHE A 136 12.84 10.87 -8.58
C PHE A 136 12.81 12.22 -9.27
N SER A 137 12.21 12.27 -10.46
CA SER A 137 12.04 13.54 -11.17
C SER A 137 11.20 14.51 -10.36
N PRO A 138 11.60 15.80 -10.28
CA PRO A 138 10.85 16.80 -9.54
C PRO A 138 9.50 17.08 -10.22
N GLY A 139 8.55 17.60 -9.44
CA GLY A 139 7.26 18.06 -9.97
C GLY A 139 6.29 16.94 -10.35
N LEU A 140 6.43 15.74 -9.76
CA LEU A 140 5.48 14.66 -9.97
C LEU A 140 4.08 15.06 -9.46
N VAL A 141 3.12 15.19 -10.38
CA VAL A 141 1.71 15.43 -10.05
C VAL A 141 0.96 14.11 -10.15
N LEU A 142 0.64 13.53 -9.00
CA LEU A 142 -0.17 12.32 -8.92
C LEU A 142 -1.65 12.69 -9.01
N GLN A 143 -2.31 12.30 -10.10
CA GLN A 143 -3.75 12.51 -10.22
C GLN A 143 -4.52 11.65 -9.20
N GLY A 144 -5.56 12.22 -8.59
CA GLY A 144 -6.38 11.53 -7.61
C GLY A 144 -5.84 11.54 -6.17
N THR A 145 -4.75 12.25 -5.89
CA THR A 145 -4.31 12.54 -4.52
C THR A 145 -4.97 13.80 -3.97
N ASN A 146 -5.33 13.79 -2.69
CA ASN A 146 -5.77 14.99 -1.99
C ASN A 146 -4.62 15.56 -1.17
N ARG A 147 -4.71 16.85 -0.84
CA ARG A 147 -3.81 17.50 0.11
C ARG A 147 -4.48 17.49 1.48
N SER A 148 -4.17 16.49 2.29
CA SER A 148 -4.73 16.35 3.64
C SER A 148 -3.69 15.84 4.63
N PHE A 149 -4.02 15.92 5.92
CA PHE A 149 -3.20 15.34 6.99
C PHE A 149 -3.32 13.82 7.10
N ASN A 150 -4.21 13.19 6.32
CA ASN A 150 -4.36 11.74 6.36
C ASN A 150 -3.07 11.05 5.91
N PRO A 151 -2.63 10.00 6.62
CA PRO A 151 -1.41 9.25 6.27
C PRO A 151 -1.41 8.67 4.85
N TYR A 152 -2.57 8.32 4.30
CA TYR A 152 -2.67 7.76 2.95
C TYR A 152 -2.48 8.81 1.84
N ASP A 153 -2.51 10.10 2.18
CA ASP A 153 -2.22 11.22 1.27
C ASP A 153 -0.75 11.67 1.36
N ALA A 154 0.10 10.91 2.06
CA ALA A 154 1.51 11.23 2.21
C ALA A 154 2.24 11.30 0.86
N TYR A 155 3.09 12.33 0.71
CA TYR A 155 3.88 12.51 -0.49
C TYR A 155 4.90 11.37 -0.63
N ASN A 156 4.90 10.70 -1.79
CA ASN A 156 5.84 9.65 -2.13
C ASN A 156 7.09 10.27 -2.79
N GLY A 157 8.12 10.53 -1.97
CA GLY A 157 9.42 11.01 -2.42
C GLY A 157 10.45 9.88 -2.58
N ALA A 158 11.62 10.22 -3.11
CA ALA A 158 12.72 9.25 -3.19
C ALA A 158 13.36 8.97 -1.82
N LEU A 159 13.31 9.94 -0.90
CA LEU A 159 13.78 9.81 0.48
C LEU A 159 12.62 10.09 1.44
N CYS A 160 11.99 9.02 1.91
CA CYS A 160 10.92 9.09 2.91
C CYS A 160 11.31 8.29 4.14
N VAL A 161 11.14 8.87 5.32
CA VAL A 161 11.34 8.18 6.60
C VAL A 161 10.00 8.06 7.31
N ASN A 162 9.71 6.92 7.93
CA ASN A 162 8.46 6.64 8.67
C ASN A 162 7.21 6.91 7.81
N PHE A 163 7.23 6.44 6.57
CA PHE A 163 6.15 6.63 5.59
C PHE A 163 5.82 8.10 5.31
N ASN A 164 6.77 9.00 5.56
CA ASN A 164 6.58 10.46 5.49
C ASN A 164 5.47 10.96 6.44
N THR A 165 5.36 10.31 7.60
CA THR A 165 4.38 10.63 8.64
C THR A 165 5.05 10.80 10.01
N ILE A 166 4.36 11.49 10.91
CA ILE A 166 4.64 11.49 12.34
C ILE A 166 3.49 10.87 13.10
N PHE A 167 3.79 10.22 14.22
CA PHE A 167 2.78 9.75 15.15
C PHE A 167 2.96 10.47 16.49
N VAL A 168 1.94 11.23 16.87
CA VAL A 168 1.99 12.17 18.01
C VAL A 168 0.78 12.02 18.91
N LYS A 169 0.95 12.43 20.16
CA LYS A 169 -0.13 12.61 21.12
C LYS A 169 -0.33 14.09 21.37
N ILE A 170 -1.54 14.58 21.18
CA ILE A 170 -1.93 15.98 21.38
C ILE A 170 -2.98 16.02 22.48
N ASP A 171 -2.66 16.61 23.63
CA ASP A 171 -3.59 16.73 24.74
C ASP A 171 -4.59 17.90 24.58
N ASN A 172 -5.53 18.02 25.52
CA ASN A 172 -6.54 19.08 25.49
C ASN A 172 -5.97 20.49 25.70
N SER A 173 -4.77 20.60 26.26
CA SER A 173 -4.06 21.85 26.51
C SER A 173 -3.15 22.25 25.33
N GLY A 174 -3.06 21.41 24.29
CA GLY A 174 -2.20 21.63 23.13
C GLY A 174 -0.75 21.19 23.35
N ASN A 175 -0.45 20.41 24.39
CA ASN A 175 0.87 19.81 24.51
C ASN A 175 0.99 18.64 23.54
N VAL A 176 2.12 18.61 22.82
CA VAL A 176 2.43 17.55 21.86
C VAL A 176 3.58 16.69 22.40
N SER A 177 3.42 15.38 22.40
CA SER A 177 4.50 14.43 22.63
C SER A 177 4.59 13.43 21.49
N SER A 178 5.74 12.80 21.32
CA SER A 178 5.84 11.66 20.40
C SER A 178 4.96 10.52 20.90
N ALA A 179 4.28 9.84 19.98
CA ALA A 179 3.61 8.56 20.24
C ALA A 179 4.49 7.37 19.78
N GLU A 180 5.74 7.63 19.40
CA GLU A 180 6.75 6.65 18.99
C GLU A 180 7.97 6.72 19.92
N PRO A 181 8.23 5.69 20.75
CA PRO A 181 9.38 5.67 21.66
C PRO A 181 10.73 5.86 20.96
N GLN A 182 10.84 5.35 19.74
CA GLN A 182 12.04 5.36 18.90
C GLN A 182 12.26 6.67 18.14
N THR A 183 11.25 7.55 18.07
CA THR A 183 11.30 8.79 17.28
C THR A 183 11.11 9.99 18.22
N PRO A 184 12.19 10.65 18.66
CA PRO A 184 12.09 11.89 19.42
C PRO A 184 11.35 12.96 18.60
N LEU A 185 10.47 13.72 19.26
CA LEU A 185 9.70 14.76 18.60
C LEU A 185 10.57 15.99 18.33
N THR A 186 10.66 16.40 17.07
CA THR A 186 11.32 17.65 16.68
C THR A 186 10.39 18.85 16.82
N ASP A 187 10.95 20.06 16.92
CA ASP A 187 10.15 21.30 16.95
C ASP A 187 9.34 21.49 15.66
N PHE A 188 9.88 21.05 14.52
CA PHE A 188 9.16 21.01 13.26
C PHE A 188 7.93 20.09 13.34
N ALA A 189 8.11 18.84 13.81
CA ALA A 189 7.00 17.90 13.97
C ALA A 189 5.94 18.43 14.95
N ARG A 190 6.35 19.09 16.03
CA ARG A 190 5.44 19.76 16.98
C ARG A 190 4.61 20.86 16.29
N LYS A 191 5.24 21.74 15.49
CA LYS A 191 4.54 22.78 14.73
C LYS A 191 3.53 22.18 13.74
N MET A 192 3.92 21.12 13.03
CA MET A 192 3.05 20.42 12.09
C MET A 192 1.85 19.78 12.80
N ALA A 193 2.08 19.13 13.94
CA ALA A 193 1.02 18.53 14.76
C ALA A 193 0.00 19.57 15.21
N LEU A 194 0.43 20.72 15.71
CA LEU A 194 -0.46 21.81 16.14
C LEU A 194 -1.27 22.40 14.98
N LYS A 195 -0.67 22.52 13.79
CA LYS A 195 -1.35 23.00 12.58
C LYS A 195 -2.48 22.08 12.13
N SER A 196 -2.45 20.80 12.49
CA SER A 196 -3.49 19.84 12.11
C SER A 196 -4.85 20.12 12.77
N GLY A 197 -4.87 20.78 13.94
CA GLY A 197 -6.08 20.99 14.74
C GLY A 197 -6.64 19.71 15.38
N LEU A 198 -5.96 18.58 15.24
CA LEU A 198 -6.39 17.29 15.78
C LEU A 198 -6.00 17.12 17.26
N LYS A 199 -6.64 16.16 17.93
CA LYS A 199 -6.40 15.81 19.34
C LYS A 199 -6.29 14.29 19.50
N GLY A 200 -5.69 13.86 20.62
CA GLY A 200 -5.47 12.45 20.92
C GLY A 200 -4.22 11.91 20.25
N GLU A 201 -4.16 10.59 20.08
CA GLU A 201 -3.07 9.91 19.39
C GLU A 201 -3.37 9.85 17.89
N VAL A 202 -2.57 10.57 17.09
CA VAL A 202 -2.85 10.82 15.68
C VAL A 202 -1.59 10.64 14.82
N ARG A 203 -1.74 9.96 13.69
CA ARG A 203 -0.70 9.85 12.66
C ARG A 203 -0.99 10.86 11.56
N LEU A 204 0.00 11.70 11.24
CA LEU A 204 -0.14 12.84 10.35
C LEU A 204 0.88 12.75 9.22
N ASN A 205 0.44 13.00 7.98
CA ASN A 205 1.35 13.30 6.87
C ASN A 205 2.12 14.60 7.16
N LEU A 206 3.42 14.60 6.87
CA LEU A 206 4.33 15.73 7.09
C LEU A 206 4.44 16.71 5.92
N SER A 207 3.93 16.43 4.72
CA SER A 207 4.22 17.28 3.56
C SER A 207 3.16 17.29 2.45
N ASP A 208 3.00 18.47 1.86
CA ASP A 208 2.92 18.66 0.40
C ASP A 208 4.37 18.91 -0.09
N ASN A 209 4.78 18.32 -1.22
CA ASN A 209 6.11 18.40 -1.88
C ASN A 209 7.24 19.17 -1.12
N PRO A 210 8.36 18.53 -0.72
CA PRO A 210 9.45 19.16 0.05
C PRO A 210 10.05 20.43 -0.58
N GLY A 211 9.95 20.64 -1.90
CA GLY A 211 10.33 21.90 -2.55
C GLY A 211 9.50 23.13 -2.14
N THR A 212 8.45 22.96 -1.33
CA THR A 212 7.60 24.03 -0.82
C THR A 212 7.76 24.30 0.67
N VAL A 213 8.54 23.47 1.38
CA VAL A 213 8.78 23.63 2.81
C VAL A 213 10.18 24.20 2.99
N SER A 214 10.29 25.52 3.10
CA SER A 214 11.50 26.14 3.64
C SER A 214 11.60 25.72 5.11
N LEU A 215 12.68 25.03 5.45
CA LEU A 215 13.14 24.91 6.83
C LEU A 215 13.60 26.28 7.35
#